data_AF-A0A537NW72-F1
#
_entry.id   AF-A0A537NW72-F1
#
_cell.length_a   1.000
_cell.length_b   1.000
_cell.length_c   1.000
_cell.angle_alpha   90.00
_cell.angle_beta   90.00
_cell.angle_gamma   90.00
#
_symmetry.space_group_name_H-M   'P 1'
#
loop_
_entity.id
_entity.type
_entity.pdbx_description
1 polymer ?
#
loop_
_entity_poly.entity_id
_entity_poly.type
_entity_poly.pdbx_seq_one_letter_code
_entity_poly.pdbx_strand_id
1 'polypeptide(L)'
;MTSTRTSRIIKARPERAYAAFMDPTALAKWLPPGEMTGKVHAFDARAQGGYEMSLFYPESERKFRGKTLDKEDRITVRFEELVPARKIIEAVTFHSGDPSFSGEMRIEITFDAVASG
;
A
#
# COMPACT_ATOMS: atom_id res chain seq x y z
N MET A 1 15.56 10.99 -11.56
CA MET A 1 14.57 10.19 -10.81
C MET A 1 13.21 10.79 -11.06
N THR A 2 12.25 9.99 -11.54
CA THR A 2 10.89 10.44 -11.77
C THR A 2 10.09 10.23 -10.49
N SER A 3 9.38 11.26 -10.02
CA SER A 3 8.46 11.17 -8.89
C SER A 3 7.07 11.53 -9.36
N THR A 4 6.05 10.93 -8.76
CA THR A 4 4.63 11.27 -8.97
C THR A 4 4.03 11.66 -7.64
N ARG A 5 3.19 12.71 -7.64
CA ARG A 5 2.49 13.19 -6.46
C ARG A 5 1.00 13.24 -6.71
N THR A 6 0.22 12.74 -5.75
CA THR A 6 -1.24 12.86 -5.73
C THR A 6 -1.69 13.27 -4.33
N SER A 7 -2.87 13.86 -4.23
CA SER A 7 -3.47 14.29 -2.96
C SER A 7 -4.98 14.26 -3.05
N ARG A 8 -5.65 13.97 -1.93
CA ARG A 8 -7.11 13.98 -1.83
C ARG A 8 -7.55 14.43 -0.44
N ILE A 9 -8.61 15.24 -0.38
CA ILE A 9 -9.29 15.56 0.88
C ILE A 9 -10.18 14.37 1.27
N ILE A 10 -9.97 13.85 2.48
CA ILE A 10 -10.76 12.77 3.07
C ILE A 10 -11.48 13.34 4.28
N LYS A 11 -12.79 13.10 4.40
CA LYS A 11 -13.59 13.56 5.55
C LYS A 11 -13.31 12.72 6.80
N ALA A 12 -12.08 12.78 7.31
CA ALA A 12 -11.64 12.06 8.49
C ALA A 12 -10.44 12.78 9.11
N ARG A 13 -10.34 12.75 10.44
CA ARG A 13 -9.16 13.30 11.13
C ARG A 13 -7.88 12.55 10.73
N PRO A 14 -6.71 13.21 10.70
CA PRO A 14 -5.42 12.59 10.38
C PRO A 14 -5.13 11.29 11.14
N GLU A 15 -5.51 11.21 12.41
CA GLU A 15 -5.32 10.01 13.25
C GLU A 15 -6.07 8.81 12.69
N ARG A 16 -7.29 9.01 12.17
CA ARG A 16 -8.12 7.95 11.61
C ARG A 16 -7.60 7.51 10.24
N ALA A 17 -7.13 8.45 9.43
CA ALA A 17 -6.50 8.14 8.15
C ALA A 17 -5.20 7.33 8.38
N TYR A 18 -4.35 7.77 9.29
CA TYR A 18 -3.13 7.06 9.68
C TYR A 18 -3.44 5.66 10.24
N ALA A 19 -4.43 5.54 11.12
CA ALA A 19 -4.82 4.24 11.69
C ALA A 19 -5.25 3.22 10.61
N ALA A 20 -5.79 3.67 9.48
CA ALA A 20 -6.16 2.77 8.37
C ALA A 20 -4.95 2.14 7.65
N PHE A 21 -3.75 2.73 7.77
CA PHE A 21 -2.51 2.12 7.32
C PHE A 21 -1.92 1.18 8.38
N MET A 22 -2.26 1.39 9.66
CA MET A 22 -1.74 0.63 10.79
C MET A 22 -2.63 -0.55 11.20
N ASP A 23 -3.66 -0.86 10.41
CA ASP A 23 -4.60 -1.95 10.64
C ASP A 23 -4.60 -2.89 9.42
N PRO A 24 -4.17 -4.16 9.56
CA PRO A 24 -4.10 -5.10 8.45
C PRO A 24 -5.48 -5.41 7.84
N THR A 25 -6.55 -5.35 8.66
CA THR A 25 -7.92 -5.55 8.18
C THR A 25 -8.39 -4.36 7.36
N ALA A 26 -8.05 -3.14 7.79
CA ALA A 26 -8.35 -1.94 7.01
C ALA A 26 -7.58 -1.95 5.68
N LEU A 27 -6.26 -2.20 5.71
CA LEU A 27 -5.41 -2.27 4.53
C LEU A 27 -5.97 -3.24 3.48
N ALA A 28 -6.31 -4.47 3.87
CA ALA A 28 -6.88 -5.47 2.97
C ALA A 28 -8.18 -5.02 2.27
N LYS A 29 -8.91 -4.08 2.88
CA LYS A 29 -10.18 -3.58 2.37
C LYS A 29 -10.05 -2.36 1.47
N TRP A 30 -9.19 -1.39 1.81
CA TRP A 30 -9.15 -0.11 1.11
C TRP A 30 -7.98 0.04 0.14
N LEU A 31 -6.85 -0.64 0.39
CA LEU A 31 -5.64 -0.53 -0.42
C LEU A 31 -5.78 -1.16 -1.82
N PRO A 32 -6.45 -2.33 -2.00
CA PRO A 32 -6.59 -2.92 -3.32
C PRO A 32 -7.26 -1.98 -4.32
N PRO A 33 -6.65 -1.74 -5.49
CA PRO A 33 -7.20 -0.81 -6.47
C PRO A 33 -8.34 -1.44 -7.27
N GLY A 34 -9.34 -0.63 -7.63
CA GLY A 34 -10.42 -1.05 -8.51
C GLY A 34 -11.26 -2.20 -7.92
N GLU A 35 -11.36 -3.30 -8.66
CA GLU A 35 -12.10 -4.51 -8.26
C GLU A 35 -11.18 -5.60 -7.69
N MET A 36 -9.91 -5.29 -7.44
CA MET A 36 -8.99 -6.24 -6.82
C MET A 36 -9.38 -6.51 -5.36
N THR A 37 -9.00 -7.68 -4.86
CA THR A 37 -9.11 -8.01 -3.44
C THR A 37 -7.75 -8.14 -2.80
N GLY A 38 -7.64 -7.84 -1.50
CA GLY A 38 -6.38 -7.87 -0.77
C GLY A 38 -6.37 -8.92 0.33
N LYS A 39 -5.21 -9.55 0.52
CA LYS A 39 -4.94 -10.41 1.69
C LYS A 39 -3.61 -10.02 2.30
N VAL A 40 -3.63 -9.62 3.58
CA VAL A 40 -2.43 -9.41 4.37
C VAL A 40 -1.98 -10.75 4.97
N HIS A 41 -0.72 -11.11 4.78
CA HIS A 41 -0.13 -12.37 5.28
C HIS A 41 0.69 -12.16 6.55
N ALA A 42 1.34 -11.00 6.65
CA ALA A 42 2.15 -10.62 7.80
C ALA A 42 2.02 -9.11 8.01
N PHE A 43 2.08 -8.68 9.28
CA PHE A 43 1.92 -7.28 9.63
C PHE A 43 2.65 -6.95 10.94
N ASP A 44 3.48 -5.92 10.91
CA ASP A 44 4.23 -5.37 12.05
C ASP A 44 4.24 -3.84 11.98
N ALA A 45 3.33 -3.19 12.71
CA ALA A 45 3.15 -1.73 12.75
C ALA A 45 4.21 -1.02 13.62
N ARG A 46 5.49 -1.20 13.29
CA ARG A 46 6.61 -0.51 13.93
C ARG A 46 7.57 0.01 12.87
N ALA A 47 8.37 1.02 13.23
CA ALA A 47 9.45 1.46 12.35
C ALA A 47 10.42 0.28 12.11
N GLN A 48 10.86 0.12 10.87
CA GLN A 48 11.59 -1.04 10.35
C GLN A 48 10.80 -2.37 10.34
N GLY A 49 9.57 -2.38 10.87
CA GLY A 49 8.57 -3.40 10.60
C GLY A 49 7.99 -3.23 9.19
N GLY A 50 6.80 -3.77 8.95
CA GLY A 50 6.23 -3.78 7.62
C GLY A 50 5.06 -4.73 7.47
N TYR A 51 4.68 -4.99 6.23
CA TYR A 51 3.66 -5.98 5.92
C TYR A 51 3.93 -6.68 4.61
N GLU A 52 3.31 -7.85 4.47
CA GLU A 52 3.26 -8.59 3.23
C GLU A 52 1.82 -8.74 2.80
N MET A 53 1.53 -8.41 1.54
CA MET A 53 0.18 -8.45 1.00
C MET A 53 0.18 -9.05 -0.40
N SER A 54 -0.86 -9.83 -0.68
CA SER A 54 -1.24 -10.21 -2.04
C SER A 54 -2.46 -9.43 -2.49
N LEU A 55 -2.40 -8.92 -3.71
CA LEU A 55 -3.52 -8.32 -4.42
C LEU A 55 -3.98 -9.29 -5.51
N PHE A 56 -5.23 -9.69 -5.49
CA PHE A 56 -5.80 -10.62 -6.45
C PHE A 56 -6.68 -9.89 -7.45
N TYR A 57 -6.46 -10.14 -8.73
CA TYR A 57 -7.32 -9.63 -9.81
C TYR A 57 -8.67 -10.34 -9.80
N PRO A 58 -9.76 -9.67 -10.23
CA PRO A 58 -11.07 -10.30 -10.31
C PRO A 58 -11.07 -11.45 -11.32
N GLU A 59 -11.89 -12.48 -11.06
CA GLU A 59 -11.98 -13.67 -11.93
C GLU A 59 -12.36 -13.31 -13.38
N SER A 60 -13.19 -12.28 -13.55
CA SER A 60 -13.64 -11.74 -14.83
C SER A 60 -12.51 -11.16 -15.68
N GLU A 61 -11.36 -10.83 -15.09
CA GLU A 61 -10.21 -10.31 -15.83
C GLU A 61 -9.51 -11.44 -16.59
N ARG A 62 -9.67 -11.38 -17.93
CA ARG A 62 -9.14 -12.39 -18.87
C ARG A 62 -7.70 -12.10 -19.33
N LYS A 63 -7.17 -10.90 -19.07
CA LYS A 63 -5.78 -10.54 -19.37
C LYS A 63 -4.93 -10.77 -18.13
N PHE A 64 -3.94 -11.65 -18.22
CA PHE A 64 -2.95 -11.84 -17.15
C PHE A 64 -2.12 -10.56 -17.02
N ARG A 65 -2.45 -9.73 -16.04
CA ARG A 65 -1.69 -8.54 -15.66
C ARG A 65 -0.90 -8.73 -14.35
N GLY A 66 -1.07 -9.88 -13.71
CA GLY A 66 -0.36 -10.23 -12.50
C GLY A 66 1.15 -10.28 -12.71
N LYS A 67 1.87 -9.71 -11.76
CA LYS A 67 3.33 -9.72 -11.68
C LYS A 67 3.88 -11.07 -11.20
N THR A 68 3.02 -11.92 -10.63
CA THR A 68 3.28 -13.35 -10.36
C THR A 68 2.41 -14.27 -11.24
N LEU A 69 2.74 -15.57 -11.25
CA LEU A 69 2.19 -16.59 -12.16
C LEU A 69 0.67 -16.86 -12.05
N ASP A 70 -0.05 -16.30 -11.07
CA ASP A 70 -1.44 -16.72 -10.73
C ASP A 70 -2.46 -15.56 -10.60
N LYS A 71 -2.38 -14.51 -11.43
CA LYS A 71 -3.24 -13.31 -11.29
C LYS A 71 -3.16 -12.69 -9.89
N GLU A 72 -1.95 -12.66 -9.37
CA GLU A 72 -1.62 -12.12 -8.07
C GLU A 72 -0.49 -11.10 -8.23
N ASP A 73 -0.58 -10.02 -7.47
CA ASP A 73 0.49 -9.07 -7.24
C ASP A 73 0.87 -9.16 -5.77
N ARG A 74 2.00 -9.81 -5.47
CA ARG A 74 2.53 -9.90 -4.11
C ARG A 74 3.56 -8.80 -3.86
N ILE A 75 3.40 -8.12 -2.74
CA ILE A 75 4.27 -7.03 -2.30
C ILE A 75 4.80 -7.27 -0.89
N THR A 76 6.03 -6.84 -0.66
CA THR A 76 6.58 -6.62 0.66
C THR A 76 6.76 -5.14 0.88
N VAL A 77 6.28 -4.65 2.00
CA VAL A 77 6.38 -3.25 2.41
C VAL A 77 7.15 -3.17 3.71
N ARG A 78 8.16 -2.30 3.77
CA ARG A 78 8.90 -1.93 4.99
C ARG A 78 8.53 -0.51 5.39
N PHE A 79 8.17 -0.30 6.65
CA PHE A 79 7.97 1.03 7.20
C PHE A 79 9.31 1.66 7.57
N GLU A 80 9.80 2.57 6.75
CA GLU A 80 11.08 3.22 7.04
C GLU A 80 10.96 4.31 8.12
N GLU A 81 9.85 5.04 8.09
CA GLU A 81 9.54 6.09 9.05
C GLU A 81 8.04 6.08 9.38
N LEU A 82 7.71 6.16 10.66
CA LEU A 82 6.35 6.26 11.16
C LEU A 82 6.27 7.46 12.12
N VAL A 83 5.57 8.52 11.70
CA VAL A 83 5.23 9.66 12.55
C VAL A 83 3.71 9.65 12.75
N PRO A 84 3.21 9.26 13.93
CA PRO A 84 1.78 9.10 14.18
C PRO A 84 0.95 10.28 13.70
N ALA A 85 -0.11 10.00 12.95
CA ALA A 85 -1.06 10.96 12.40
C ALA A 85 -0.46 12.05 11.49
N ARG A 86 0.79 11.89 11.04
CA ARG A 86 1.51 12.92 10.26
C ARG A 86 2.20 12.39 9.02
N LYS A 87 2.94 11.28 9.14
CA LYS A 87 3.79 10.79 8.06
C LYS A 87 4.02 9.28 8.12
N ILE A 88 4.03 8.66 6.96
CA ILE A 88 4.49 7.29 6.74
C ILE A 88 5.47 7.32 5.57
N ILE A 89 6.62 6.67 5.71
CA ILE A 89 7.47 6.32 4.57
C ILE A 89 7.49 4.81 4.43
N GLU A 90 7.13 4.34 3.24
CA GLU A 90 7.15 2.93 2.86
C GLU A 90 8.25 2.68 1.81
N ALA A 91 8.94 1.56 1.99
CA ALA A 91 9.78 0.93 0.98
C ALA A 91 9.05 -0.31 0.46
N VAL A 92 8.71 -0.33 -0.83
CA VAL A 92 7.85 -1.34 -1.45
C VAL A 92 8.64 -2.15 -2.47
N THR A 93 8.58 -3.47 -2.36
CA THR A 93 9.17 -4.41 -3.32
C THR A 93 8.08 -5.31 -3.90
N PHE A 94 8.05 -5.43 -5.22
CA PHE A 94 7.18 -6.38 -5.91
C PHE A 94 7.88 -7.73 -6.03
N HIS A 95 7.17 -8.80 -5.69
CA HIS A 95 7.64 -10.15 -5.96
C HIS A 95 7.29 -10.44 -7.42
N SER A 96 8.28 -10.32 -8.32
CA SER A 96 8.09 -10.59 -9.74
C SER A 96 9.35 -11.14 -10.38
N GLY A 97 9.17 -12.03 -11.35
CA GLY A 97 10.26 -12.49 -12.22
C GLY A 97 10.61 -11.50 -13.34
N ASP A 98 9.77 -10.49 -13.58
CA ASP A 98 10.00 -9.47 -14.60
C ASP A 98 10.98 -8.40 -14.07
N PRO A 99 12.16 -8.23 -14.70
CA PRO A 99 13.16 -7.26 -14.26
C PRO A 99 12.69 -5.80 -14.25
N SER A 100 11.63 -5.46 -14.98
CA SER A 100 11.05 -4.11 -14.98
C SER A 100 10.45 -3.70 -13.63
N PHE A 101 10.11 -4.69 -12.79
CA PHE A 101 9.65 -4.48 -11.41
C PHE A 101 10.75 -4.71 -10.37
N SER A 102 12.01 -4.88 -10.80
CA SER A 102 13.14 -5.03 -9.88
C SER A 102 13.46 -3.72 -9.16
N GLY A 103 13.79 -3.82 -7.88
CA GLY A 103 14.15 -2.68 -7.03
C GLY A 103 13.08 -2.31 -6.01
N GLU A 104 13.41 -1.30 -5.20
CA GLU A 104 12.58 -0.80 -4.12
C GLU A 104 11.98 0.54 -4.52
N MET A 105 10.65 0.63 -4.46
CA MET A 105 9.91 1.86 -4.65
C MET A 105 9.67 2.53 -3.31
N ARG A 106 10.04 3.81 -3.18
CA ARG A 106 9.77 4.60 -1.98
C ARG A 106 8.45 5.36 -2.13
N ILE A 107 7.54 5.21 -1.17
CA ILE A 107 6.31 5.98 -1.07
C ILE A 107 6.36 6.84 0.18
N GLU A 108 6.08 8.14 0.04
CA GLU A 108 5.88 9.06 1.15
C GLU A 108 4.41 9.47 1.23
N ILE A 109 3.80 9.28 2.41
CA ILE A 109 2.42 9.61 2.71
C ILE A 109 2.42 10.63 3.84
N THR A 110 1.79 11.78 3.64
CA THR A 110 1.61 12.82 4.66
C THR A 110 0.14 13.06 4.96
N PHE A 111 -0.16 13.40 6.21
CA PHE A 111 -1.51 13.70 6.67
C PHE A 111 -1.56 15.12 7.23
N ASP A 112 -2.31 15.99 6.55
CA ASP A 112 -2.50 17.37 6.93
C ASP A 112 -3.99 17.63 7.18
N ALA A 113 -4.33 18.20 8.33
CA ALA A 113 -5.69 18.59 8.65
C ALA A 113 -6.09 19.81 7.81
N VAL A 114 -7.24 19.74 7.13
CA VAL A 114 -7.82 20.89 6.42
C VAL A 114 -9.26 21.15 6.89
N ALA A 115 -9.74 22.38 6.73
CA ALA A 115 -11.04 22.82 7.28
C ALA A 115 -12.25 21.99 6.80
N SER A 116 -12.12 21.27 5.67
CA SER A 116 -13.17 20.46 5.05
C SER A 116 -13.02 18.94 5.24
N GLY A 117 -12.02 18.49 6.02
CA GLY A 117 -11.72 17.08 6.26
C GLY A 117 -10.33 16.89 6.83
#